data_AF-A0A1M5HNZ2-F1
#
_entry.id   AF-A0A1M5HNZ2-F1
#
_cell.length_a   1.000
_cell.length_b   1.000
_cell.length_c   1.000
_cell.angle_alpha   90.00
_cell.angle_beta   90.00
_cell.angle_gamma   90.00
#
_symmetry.space_group_name_H-M   'P 1'
#
loop_
_entity.id
_entity.type
_entity.pdbx_description
1 polymer ?
#
loop_
_entity_poly.entity_id
_entity_poly.type
_entity_poly.pdbx_seq_one_letter_code
_entity_poly.pdbx_strand_id
1 'polypeptide(L)'
;MEPVSIFLSSSVIAALVAALVSLRTNERRIHIENVTQERAKWRNSMRCLADSLIKSTQKSDSTEISALCSQLALNVNPFDKEDISLIEAAEKLATSDDKGAQIKEFTERMSLLLKHDWERAKREAKPWFFRGDEARRISYKEFAGECPSLLSEPSKKSLSLLLYFVTLSFSAGIIFFLAVGLTEPFQKLVKIFNDPNDVKPFEAWVQFIFWSIFCGSMWSAAYLWFKASEKRFLEIWFRK
;
A
#
# COMPACT_ATOMS: atom_id res chain seq x y z
N MET A 1 -27.82 32.67 -24.05
CA MET A 1 -27.62 31.26 -24.45
C MET A 1 -26.22 30.73 -24.08
N GLU A 2 -25.31 31.55 -23.58
CA GLU A 2 -23.96 31.16 -23.11
C GLU A 2 -23.89 30.09 -21.99
N PRO A 3 -24.66 30.15 -20.89
CA PRO A 3 -24.38 29.29 -19.72
C PRO A 3 -24.62 27.81 -19.99
N VAL A 4 -25.65 27.46 -20.76
CA VAL A 4 -26.00 26.06 -21.07
C VAL A 4 -24.89 25.36 -21.88
N SER A 5 -24.23 26.08 -22.79
CA SER A 5 -23.12 25.53 -23.59
C SER A 5 -21.88 25.21 -22.75
N ILE A 6 -21.56 26.06 -21.76
CA ILE A 6 -20.46 25.86 -20.81
C ILE A 6 -20.76 24.68 -19.87
N PHE A 7 -22.00 24.54 -19.38
CA PHE A 7 -22.42 23.39 -18.57
C PHE A 7 -22.39 22.06 -19.33
N LEU A 8 -22.79 22.05 -20.61
CA LEU A 8 -22.75 20.84 -21.44
C LEU A 8 -21.31 20.45 -21.78
N SER A 9 -20.44 21.41 -22.10
CA SER A 9 -19.03 21.14 -22.39
C SER A 9 -18.27 20.57 -21.17
N SER A 10 -18.49 21.12 -19.98
CA SER A 10 -17.87 20.64 -18.74
C SER A 10 -18.37 19.26 -18.32
N SER A 11 -19.65 18.96 -18.53
CA SER A 11 -20.24 17.64 -18.24
C SER A 11 -19.71 16.54 -19.15
N VAL A 12 -19.50 16.84 -20.44
CA VAL A 12 -18.90 15.91 -21.40
C VAL A 12 -17.44 15.62 -21.04
N ILE A 13 -16.66 16.64 -20.69
CA ILE A 13 -15.26 16.46 -20.25
C ILE A 13 -15.21 15.63 -18.95
N ALA A 14 -16.07 15.92 -17.98
CA ALA A 14 -16.15 15.15 -16.74
C ALA A 14 -16.51 13.68 -17.00
N ALA A 15 -17.46 13.41 -17.90
CA ALA A 15 -17.84 12.06 -18.29
C ALA A 15 -16.68 11.31 -18.99
N LEU A 16 -15.93 11.98 -19.87
CA LEU A 16 -14.76 11.38 -20.53
C LEU A 16 -13.65 11.04 -19.52
N VAL A 17 -13.36 11.96 -18.58
CA VAL A 17 -12.39 11.71 -17.51
C VAL A 17 -12.85 10.56 -16.62
N ALA A 18 -14.12 10.55 -16.21
CA ALA A 18 -14.69 9.47 -15.40
C ALA A 18 -14.62 8.11 -16.13
N ALA A 19 -14.93 8.07 -17.43
CA ALA A 19 -14.83 6.86 -18.24
C ALA A 19 -13.38 6.37 -18.32
N LEU A 20 -12.41 7.25 -18.54
CA LEU A 20 -10.99 6.90 -18.60
C LEU A 20 -10.48 6.38 -17.25
N VAL A 21 -10.85 7.03 -16.14
CA VAL A 21 -10.54 6.58 -14.78
C VAL A 21 -11.18 5.23 -14.49
N SER A 22 -12.43 5.02 -14.91
CA SER A 22 -13.17 3.77 -14.74
C SER A 22 -12.51 2.62 -15.50
N LEU A 23 -12.16 2.82 -16.76
CA LEU A 23 -11.44 1.83 -17.57
C LEU A 23 -10.11 1.45 -16.90
N ARG A 24 -9.33 2.45 -16.50
CA ARG A 24 -8.02 2.21 -15.89
C ARG A 24 -8.08 1.49 -14.55
N THR A 25 -9.09 1.81 -13.73
CA THR A 25 -9.29 1.15 -12.43
C THR A 25 -9.79 -0.28 -12.61
N ASN A 26 -10.67 -0.53 -13.59
CA ASN A 26 -11.19 -1.88 -13.88
C ASN A 26 -10.13 -2.83 -14.44
N GLU A 27 -9.36 -2.43 -15.46
CA GLU A 27 -8.27 -3.28 -15.99
C GLU A 27 -7.27 -3.68 -14.92
N ARG A 28 -6.85 -2.69 -14.11
CA ARG A 28 -5.91 -2.92 -13.02
C ARG A 28 -6.49 -3.86 -11.97
N ARG A 29 -7.77 -3.69 -11.61
CA ARG A 29 -8.46 -4.57 -10.67
C ARG A 29 -8.47 -6.01 -11.17
N ILE A 30 -8.87 -6.23 -12.42
CA ILE A 30 -8.93 -7.56 -13.04
C ILE A 30 -7.55 -8.21 -13.04
N HIS A 31 -6.51 -7.47 -13.45
CA HIS A 31 -5.15 -8.01 -13.48
C HIS A 31 -4.64 -8.40 -12.09
N ILE A 32 -4.85 -7.53 -11.09
CA ILE A 32 -4.45 -7.81 -9.71
C ILE A 32 -5.23 -9.00 -9.15
N GLU A 33 -6.53 -9.04 -9.37
CA GLU A 33 -7.39 -10.14 -8.90
C GLU A 33 -6.94 -11.48 -9.49
N ASN A 34 -6.73 -11.56 -10.81
CA ASN A 34 -6.27 -12.78 -11.46
C ASN A 34 -4.90 -13.24 -10.92
N VAL A 35 -3.92 -12.34 -10.85
CA VAL A 35 -2.57 -12.68 -10.37
C VAL A 35 -2.59 -13.09 -8.89
N THR A 36 -3.34 -12.37 -8.05
CA THR A 36 -3.41 -12.68 -6.61
C THR A 36 -4.16 -13.98 -6.33
N GLN A 37 -5.18 -14.33 -7.12
CA GLN A 37 -5.88 -15.61 -7.06
C GLN A 37 -4.96 -16.76 -7.47
N GLU A 38 -4.25 -16.66 -8.59
CA GLU A 38 -3.29 -17.69 -9.01
C GLU A 38 -2.16 -17.88 -8.00
N ARG A 39 -1.66 -16.80 -7.39
CA ARG A 39 -0.69 -16.91 -6.28
C ARG A 39 -1.27 -17.52 -5.03
N ALA A 40 -2.55 -17.28 -4.72
CA ALA A 40 -3.20 -17.94 -3.59
C ALA A 40 -3.30 -19.46 -3.83
N LYS A 41 -3.63 -19.88 -5.06
CA LYS A 41 -3.60 -21.29 -5.47
C LYS A 41 -2.20 -21.86 -5.35
N TRP A 42 -1.18 -21.18 -5.92
CA TRP A 42 0.22 -21.60 -5.82
C TRP A 42 0.67 -21.76 -4.36
N ARG A 43 0.42 -20.77 -3.48
CA ARG A 43 0.77 -20.89 -2.05
C ARG A 43 0.07 -22.07 -1.37
N ASN A 44 -1.17 -22.36 -1.71
CA ASN A 44 -1.87 -23.52 -1.17
C ASN A 44 -1.24 -24.83 -1.65
N SER A 45 -0.93 -24.94 -2.95
CA SER A 45 -0.19 -26.08 -3.49
C SER A 45 1.16 -26.27 -2.81
N MET A 46 1.92 -25.20 -2.56
CA MET A 46 3.20 -25.25 -1.84
C MET A 46 3.05 -25.74 -0.40
N ARG A 47 1.99 -25.33 0.32
CA ARG A 47 1.69 -25.84 1.67
C ARG A 47 1.31 -27.31 1.65
N CYS A 48 0.51 -27.75 0.68
CA CYS A 48 0.16 -29.15 0.51
C CYS A 48 1.40 -30.00 0.18
N LEU A 49 2.28 -29.52 -0.69
CA LEU A 49 3.56 -30.18 -1.00
C LEU A 49 4.44 -30.31 0.25
N ALA A 50 4.55 -29.25 1.04
CA ALA A 50 5.30 -29.29 2.28
C ALA A 50 4.72 -30.31 3.28
N ASP A 51 3.40 -30.32 3.47
CA ASP A 51 2.72 -31.28 4.34
C ASP A 51 2.92 -32.73 3.86
N SER A 52 2.78 -32.99 2.56
CA SER A 52 3.05 -34.31 1.97
C SER A 52 4.51 -34.72 2.17
N LEU A 53 5.49 -33.85 1.91
CA LEU A 53 6.91 -34.14 2.12
C LEU A 53 7.20 -34.51 3.57
N ILE A 54 6.66 -33.76 4.53
CA ILE A 54 6.84 -34.03 5.96
C ILE A 54 6.24 -35.40 6.32
N LYS A 55 5.04 -35.72 5.84
CA LYS A 55 4.38 -37.01 6.08
C LYS A 55 5.17 -38.18 5.47
N SER A 56 5.64 -38.05 4.23
CA SER A 56 6.44 -39.09 3.57
C SER A 56 7.81 -39.29 4.25
N THR A 57 8.41 -38.20 4.74
CA THR A 57 9.64 -38.23 5.54
C THR A 57 9.45 -39.03 6.83
N GLN A 58 8.35 -38.79 7.53
CA GLN A 58 7.99 -39.55 8.75
C GLN A 58 7.75 -41.04 8.45
N LYS A 59 7.14 -41.35 7.30
CA LYS A 59 6.93 -42.73 6.83
C LYS A 59 8.19 -43.41 6.27
N SER A 60 9.27 -42.65 6.04
CA SER A 60 10.49 -43.13 5.38
C SER A 60 10.28 -43.61 3.93
N ASP A 61 9.31 -43.04 3.22
CA ASP A 61 9.07 -43.39 1.81
C ASP A 61 9.96 -42.53 0.89
N SER A 62 11.16 -43.03 0.60
CA SER A 62 12.14 -42.33 -0.24
C SER A 62 11.66 -42.14 -1.69
N THR A 63 10.81 -43.03 -2.19
CA THR A 63 10.28 -42.93 -3.56
C THR A 63 9.26 -41.80 -3.67
N GLU A 64 8.36 -41.69 -2.70
CA GLU A 64 7.38 -40.59 -2.63
C GLU A 64 8.08 -39.25 -2.40
N ILE A 65 9.10 -39.19 -1.54
CA ILE A 65 9.89 -37.97 -1.31
C ILE A 65 10.56 -37.50 -2.60
N SER A 66 11.17 -38.39 -3.39
CA SER A 66 11.81 -38.04 -4.65
C SER A 66 10.82 -37.46 -5.68
N ALA A 67 9.63 -38.08 -5.79
CA ALA A 67 8.56 -37.57 -6.65
C ALA A 67 8.08 -36.17 -6.21
N LEU A 68 7.90 -35.97 -4.89
CA LEU A 68 7.50 -34.67 -4.33
C LEU A 68 8.60 -33.60 -4.48
N CYS A 69 9.88 -33.95 -4.39
CA CYS A 69 11.00 -33.03 -4.64
C CYS A 69 11.01 -32.58 -6.11
N SER A 70 10.76 -33.50 -7.04
CA SER A 70 10.63 -33.18 -8.47
C SER A 70 9.45 -32.22 -8.71
N GLN A 71 8.31 -32.46 -8.06
CA GLN A 71 7.16 -31.56 -8.14
C GLN A 71 7.45 -30.19 -7.52
N LEU A 72 8.19 -30.14 -6.40
CA LEU A 72 8.63 -28.89 -5.79
C LEU A 72 9.52 -28.09 -6.75
N ALA A 73 10.49 -28.73 -7.39
CA ALA A 73 11.40 -28.11 -8.34
C ALA A 73 10.67 -27.47 -9.54
N LEU A 74 9.55 -28.06 -9.99
CA LEU A 74 8.71 -27.49 -11.05
C LEU A 74 7.92 -26.25 -10.62
N ASN A 75 7.74 -26.02 -9.31
CA ASN A 75 6.92 -24.94 -8.77
C ASN A 75 7.74 -23.72 -8.28
N VAL A 76 9.06 -23.84 -8.18
CA VAL A 76 9.96 -22.79 -7.68
C VAL A 76 10.86 -22.25 -8.80
N ASN A 77 11.57 -21.15 -8.56
CA ASN A 77 12.44 -20.55 -9.59
C ASN A 77 13.80 -21.27 -9.64
N PRO A 78 14.16 -21.93 -10.75
CA PRO A 78 15.42 -22.67 -10.85
C PRO A 78 16.66 -21.77 -10.86
N PHE A 79 16.51 -20.45 -10.99
CA PHE A 79 17.63 -19.49 -11.00
C PHE A 79 17.81 -18.77 -9.67
N ASP A 80 16.94 -19.00 -8.69
CA ASP A 80 17.03 -18.37 -7.36
C ASP A 80 17.81 -19.27 -6.40
N LYS A 81 18.84 -18.72 -5.77
CA LYS A 81 19.75 -19.47 -4.87
C LYS A 81 19.04 -20.06 -3.67
N GLU A 82 18.06 -19.36 -3.10
CA GLU A 82 17.31 -19.83 -1.94
C GLU A 82 16.28 -20.90 -2.35
N ASP A 83 15.73 -20.83 -3.57
CA ASP A 83 14.88 -21.89 -4.12
C ASP A 83 15.66 -23.17 -4.41
N ILE A 84 16.85 -23.06 -5.02
CA ILE A 84 17.77 -24.19 -5.21
C ILE A 84 18.09 -24.82 -3.85
N SER A 85 18.46 -24.01 -2.86
CA SER A 85 18.79 -24.49 -1.52
C SER A 85 17.58 -25.10 -0.78
N LEU A 86 16.35 -24.66 -1.10
CA LEU A 86 15.12 -25.26 -0.59
C LEU A 86 14.89 -26.66 -1.19
N ILE A 87 15.17 -26.85 -2.49
CA ILE A 87 15.10 -28.17 -3.15
C ILE A 87 16.14 -29.11 -2.52
N GLU A 88 17.38 -28.65 -2.37
CA GLU A 88 18.44 -29.43 -1.71
C GLU A 88 18.06 -29.84 -0.28
N ALA A 89 17.42 -28.95 0.48
CA ALA A 89 16.91 -29.26 1.81
C ALA A 89 15.78 -30.31 1.77
N ALA A 90 14.93 -30.29 0.75
CA ALA A 90 13.88 -31.29 0.56
C ALA A 90 14.47 -32.66 0.19
N GLU A 91 15.48 -32.71 -0.68
CA GLU A 91 16.15 -33.96 -1.08
C GLU A 91 16.84 -34.64 0.11
N LYS A 92 17.44 -33.86 1.02
CA LYS A 92 18.05 -34.38 2.27
C LYS A 92 17.07 -35.10 3.18
N LEU A 93 15.76 -34.83 3.06
CA LEU A 93 14.74 -35.54 3.85
C LEU A 93 14.70 -37.04 3.54
N ALA A 94 15.12 -37.46 2.34
CA ALA A 94 15.12 -38.86 1.94
C ALA A 94 16.26 -39.68 2.58
N THR A 95 17.39 -39.03 2.91
CA THR A 95 18.64 -39.72 3.26
C THR A 95 19.17 -39.41 4.66
N SER A 96 18.62 -38.41 5.35
CA SER A 96 19.12 -37.97 6.65
C SER A 96 18.69 -38.87 7.81
N ASP A 97 19.63 -39.17 8.70
CA ASP A 97 19.36 -39.88 9.97
C ASP A 97 18.58 -38.99 10.96
N ASP A 98 18.93 -37.69 11.05
CA ASP A 98 18.18 -36.72 11.85
C ASP A 98 17.08 -36.07 11.01
N LYS A 99 15.94 -36.77 10.94
CA LYS A 99 14.74 -36.27 10.24
C LYS A 99 14.15 -35.03 10.91
N GLY A 100 14.27 -34.91 12.23
CA GLY A 100 13.67 -33.80 12.98
C GLY A 100 14.31 -32.46 12.60
N ALA A 101 15.65 -32.41 12.59
CA ALA A 101 16.38 -31.22 12.18
C ALA A 101 16.15 -30.86 10.70
N GLN A 102 16.15 -31.85 9.79
CA GLN A 102 15.93 -31.58 8.37
C GLN A 102 14.50 -31.12 8.06
N ILE A 103 13.48 -31.72 8.70
CA ILE A 103 12.09 -31.25 8.60
C ILE A 103 11.99 -29.79 9.06
N LYS A 104 12.67 -29.44 10.16
CA LYS A 104 12.69 -28.07 10.67
C LYS A 104 13.31 -27.11 9.67
N GLU A 105 14.51 -27.38 9.16
CA GLU A 105 15.19 -26.54 8.17
C GLU A 105 14.35 -26.37 6.90
N PHE A 106 13.82 -27.46 6.34
CA PHE A 106 12.95 -27.41 5.17
C PHE A 106 11.71 -26.53 5.42
N THR A 107 11.06 -26.70 6.57
CA THR A 107 9.86 -25.93 6.95
C THR A 107 10.18 -24.45 7.07
N GLU A 108 11.31 -24.09 7.68
CA GLU A 108 11.76 -22.71 7.83
C GLU A 108 12.04 -22.07 6.46
N ARG A 109 12.78 -22.75 5.57
CA ARG A 109 13.02 -22.29 4.19
C ARG A 109 11.72 -22.11 3.40
N MET A 110 10.79 -23.04 3.51
CA MET A 110 9.45 -22.94 2.90
C MET A 110 8.68 -21.72 3.44
N SER A 111 8.77 -21.47 4.75
CA SER A 111 8.11 -20.32 5.37
C SER A 111 8.66 -18.99 4.85
N LEU A 112 9.99 -18.89 4.63
CA LEU A 112 10.64 -17.70 4.08
C LEU A 112 10.20 -17.45 2.63
N LEU A 113 10.12 -18.50 1.80
CA LEU A 113 9.60 -18.41 0.43
C LEU A 113 8.16 -17.87 0.42
N LEU A 114 7.27 -18.46 1.24
CA LEU A 114 5.87 -18.04 1.30
C LEU A 114 5.71 -16.62 1.87
N LYS A 115 6.55 -16.24 2.83
CA LYS A 115 6.58 -14.88 3.39
C LYS A 115 7.00 -13.86 2.32
N HIS A 116 8.02 -14.17 1.53
CA HIS A 116 8.47 -13.31 0.44
C HIS A 116 7.40 -13.11 -0.64
N ASP A 117 6.75 -14.19 -1.09
CA ASP A 117 5.64 -14.09 -2.04
C ASP A 117 4.49 -13.22 -1.50
N TRP A 118 4.15 -13.37 -0.22
CA TRP A 118 3.12 -12.55 0.43
C TRP A 118 3.46 -11.04 0.44
N GLU A 119 4.69 -10.69 0.80
CA GLU A 119 5.14 -9.28 0.78
C GLU A 119 5.10 -8.72 -0.66
N ARG A 120 5.49 -9.52 -1.65
CA ARG A 120 5.41 -9.15 -3.07
C ARG A 120 3.96 -8.94 -3.51
N ALA A 121 3.05 -9.85 -3.18
CA ALA A 121 1.63 -9.74 -3.53
C ALA A 121 0.97 -8.49 -2.89
N LYS A 122 1.28 -8.20 -1.61
CA LYS A 122 0.85 -6.95 -0.96
C LYS A 122 1.36 -5.72 -1.69
N ARG A 123 2.62 -5.73 -2.14
CA ARG A 123 3.21 -4.62 -2.90
C ARG A 123 2.48 -4.40 -4.22
N GLU A 124 2.27 -5.46 -4.99
CA GLU A 124 1.64 -5.40 -6.31
C GLU A 124 0.20 -4.87 -6.26
N ALA A 125 -0.53 -5.24 -5.20
CA ALA A 125 -1.88 -4.77 -4.93
C ALA A 125 -1.95 -3.26 -4.65
N LYS A 126 -0.91 -2.67 -4.05
CA LYS A 126 -0.87 -1.22 -3.77
C LYS A 126 -0.85 -0.38 -5.05
N PRO A 127 -1.56 0.77 -5.08
CA PRO A 127 -1.46 1.75 -6.16
C PRO A 127 -0.02 2.12 -6.46
N TRP A 128 0.32 2.47 -7.72
CA TRP A 128 1.73 2.69 -8.13
C TRP A 128 2.48 3.64 -7.20
N PHE A 129 1.78 4.66 -6.70
CA PHE A 129 2.33 5.74 -5.87
C PHE A 129 2.57 5.31 -4.42
N PHE A 130 2.06 4.14 -4.02
CA PHE A 130 2.28 3.54 -2.71
C PHE A 130 3.06 2.21 -2.79
N ARG A 131 3.63 1.85 -3.95
CA ARG A 131 4.33 0.56 -4.11
C ARG A 131 5.62 0.49 -3.28
N GLY A 132 6.33 1.60 -3.08
CA GLY A 132 7.58 1.59 -2.31
C GLY A 132 8.64 0.65 -2.89
N ASP A 133 9.61 0.27 -2.06
CA ASP A 133 10.72 -0.59 -2.45
C ASP A 133 10.29 -2.06 -2.68
N GLU A 134 11.06 -2.79 -3.47
CA GLU A 134 10.80 -4.20 -3.69
C GLU A 134 11.01 -5.03 -2.43
N ALA A 135 10.18 -6.05 -2.25
CA ALA A 135 10.28 -6.98 -1.13
C ALA A 135 11.59 -7.77 -1.26
N ARG A 136 12.54 -7.49 -0.36
CA ARG A 136 13.79 -8.24 -0.25
C ARG A 136 13.50 -9.66 0.22
N ARG A 137 14.14 -10.63 -0.42
CA ARG A 137 14.16 -12.03 0.03
C ARG A 137 15.21 -12.18 1.14
N ILE A 138 14.79 -12.70 2.29
CA ILE A 138 15.68 -13.00 3.42
C ILE A 138 16.33 -14.36 3.15
N SER A 139 17.64 -14.45 3.27
CA SER A 139 18.35 -15.72 3.11
C SER A 139 18.17 -16.60 4.34
N TYR A 140 18.22 -17.93 4.17
CA TYR A 140 18.13 -18.83 5.31
C TYR A 140 19.26 -18.61 6.33
N LYS A 141 20.48 -18.29 5.87
CA LYS A 141 21.63 -17.98 6.74
C LYS A 141 21.38 -16.75 7.62
N GLU A 142 20.81 -15.70 7.03
CA GLU A 142 20.41 -14.48 7.75
C GLU A 142 19.31 -14.78 8.79
N PHE A 143 18.35 -15.64 8.44
CA PHE A 143 17.29 -16.07 9.36
C PHE A 143 17.82 -16.94 10.52
N ALA A 144 18.71 -17.89 10.23
CA ALA A 144 19.29 -18.81 11.22
C ALA A 144 20.30 -18.15 12.18
N GLY A 145 20.65 -16.88 11.95
CA GLY A 145 21.57 -16.12 12.80
C GLY A 145 23.05 -16.35 12.49
N GLU A 146 23.40 -17.00 11.38
CA GLU A 146 24.77 -17.27 10.97
C GLU A 146 25.36 -16.09 10.16
N CYS A 147 25.70 -15.01 10.90
CA CYS A 147 26.64 -13.89 10.60
C CYS A 147 26.22 -12.72 9.66
N PRO A 148 26.89 -11.53 9.77
CA PRO A 148 26.99 -10.63 10.91
C PRO A 148 26.05 -9.41 10.75
N SER A 149 25.89 -8.64 11.82
CA SER A 149 25.20 -7.35 11.88
C SER A 149 25.60 -6.37 10.76
N LEU A 150 24.87 -6.35 9.65
CA LEU A 150 24.92 -5.31 8.59
C LEU A 150 23.51 -5.28 7.96
N LEU A 151 22.68 -4.25 8.09
CA LEU A 151 22.92 -2.82 8.15
C LEU A 151 21.89 -2.21 9.11
N SER A 152 22.35 -1.42 10.08
CA SER A 152 21.55 -0.30 10.56
C SER A 152 21.28 0.58 9.34
N GLU A 153 20.06 0.57 8.81
CA GLU A 153 19.71 1.46 7.69
C GLU A 153 20.06 2.90 8.10
N PRO A 154 20.96 3.60 7.39
CA PRO A 154 21.23 4.98 7.69
C PRO A 154 19.99 5.80 7.32
N SER A 155 19.45 6.50 8.31
CA SER A 155 18.83 7.82 8.18
C SER A 155 17.64 8.02 7.22
N LYS A 156 16.99 6.99 6.67
CA LYS A 156 15.68 7.18 5.98
C LYS A 156 14.62 7.78 6.92
N LYS A 157 14.75 7.54 8.24
CA LYS A 157 13.85 8.10 9.27
C LYS A 157 13.97 9.61 9.43
N SER A 158 15.17 10.20 9.30
CA SER A 158 15.37 11.64 9.48
C SER A 158 14.84 12.45 8.29
N LEU A 159 15.06 11.95 7.07
CA LEU A 159 14.58 12.60 5.84
C LEU A 159 13.06 12.48 5.70
N SER A 160 12.49 11.35 6.12
CA SER A 160 11.05 11.15 6.23
C SER A 160 10.41 12.13 7.22
N LEU A 161 11.00 12.29 8.40
CA LEU A 161 10.53 13.22 9.43
C LEU A 161 10.59 14.68 8.95
N LEU A 162 11.67 15.07 8.25
CA LEU A 162 11.78 16.38 7.63
C LEU A 162 10.66 16.61 6.59
N LEU A 163 10.36 15.61 5.76
CA LEU A 163 9.30 15.71 4.76
C LEU A 163 7.91 15.90 5.42
N TYR A 164 7.63 15.15 6.49
CA TYR A 164 6.38 15.30 7.24
C TYR A 164 6.30 16.66 7.95
N PHE A 165 7.41 17.16 8.49
CA PHE A 165 7.50 18.49 9.06
C PHE A 165 7.22 19.58 8.01
N VAL A 166 7.83 19.49 6.82
CA VAL A 166 7.58 20.43 5.70
C VAL A 166 6.10 20.40 5.30
N THR A 167 5.50 19.21 5.21
CA THR A 167 4.08 19.07 4.85
C THR A 167 3.17 19.69 5.92
N LEU A 168 3.49 19.48 7.21
CA LEU A 168 2.78 20.09 8.33
C LEU A 168 2.89 21.61 8.29
N SER A 169 4.10 22.17 8.17
CA SER A 169 4.34 23.62 8.07
C SER A 169 3.64 24.25 6.86
N PHE A 170 3.61 23.56 5.72
CA PHE A 170 2.91 24.03 4.53
C PHE A 170 1.39 24.08 4.74
N SER A 171 0.81 23.03 5.32
CA SER A 171 -0.63 23.00 5.64
C SER A 171 -1.02 24.06 6.69
N ALA A 172 -0.17 24.29 7.69
CA ALA A 172 -0.35 25.35 8.67
C ALA A 172 -0.30 26.75 8.02
N GLY A 173 0.63 26.95 7.08
CA GLY A 173 0.72 28.18 6.29
C GLY A 173 -0.54 28.44 5.47
N ILE A 174 -1.09 27.42 4.79
CA ILE A 174 -2.34 27.55 4.03
C ILE A 174 -3.50 27.96 4.95
N ILE A 175 -3.64 27.33 6.12
CA ILE A 175 -4.68 27.68 7.10
C ILE A 175 -4.50 29.13 7.57
N PHE A 176 -3.29 29.56 7.87
CA PHE A 176 -2.99 30.92 8.30
C PHE A 176 -3.38 31.95 7.23
N PHE A 177 -2.97 31.74 5.97
CA PHE A 177 -3.32 32.65 4.87
C PHE A 177 -4.81 32.64 4.53
N LEU A 178 -5.48 31.49 4.62
CA LEU A 178 -6.93 31.43 4.49
C LEU A 178 -7.62 32.20 5.62
N ALA A 179 -7.15 32.05 6.86
CA ALA A 179 -7.73 32.73 8.01
C ALA A 179 -7.59 34.25 7.87
N VAL A 180 -6.37 34.73 7.66
CA VAL A 180 -6.07 36.16 7.56
C VAL A 180 -6.70 36.75 6.29
N GLY A 181 -6.54 36.08 5.15
CA GLY A 181 -7.01 36.56 3.85
C GLY A 181 -8.53 36.56 3.68
N LEU A 182 -9.25 35.66 4.36
CA LEU A 182 -10.72 35.61 4.28
C LEU A 182 -11.43 36.41 5.37
N THR A 183 -10.74 36.79 6.46
CA THR A 183 -11.38 37.48 7.60
C THR A 183 -11.99 38.83 7.18
N GLU A 184 -11.20 39.72 6.57
CA GLU A 184 -11.71 41.02 6.12
C GLU A 184 -12.80 40.96 5.05
N PRO A 185 -12.64 40.22 3.93
CA PRO A 185 -13.68 40.16 2.91
C PRO A 185 -14.95 39.51 3.46
N PHE A 186 -14.85 38.48 4.29
CA PHE A 186 -16.02 37.87 4.91
C PHE A 186 -16.74 38.84 5.85
N GLN A 187 -16.02 39.57 6.70
CA GLN A 187 -16.61 40.59 7.56
C GLN A 187 -17.32 41.70 6.77
N LYS A 188 -16.70 42.17 5.67
CA LYS A 188 -17.33 43.16 4.77
C LYS A 188 -18.59 42.60 4.13
N LEU A 189 -18.54 41.35 3.67
CA LEU A 189 -19.65 40.68 3.01
C LEU A 189 -20.82 40.44 3.98
N VAL A 190 -20.55 40.01 5.21
CA VAL A 190 -21.57 39.90 6.28
C VAL A 190 -22.18 41.26 6.61
N LYS A 191 -21.38 42.33 6.70
CA LYS A 191 -21.89 43.69 6.93
C LYS A 191 -22.82 44.15 5.81
N ILE A 192 -22.48 43.88 4.55
CA ILE A 192 -23.31 44.24 3.38
C ILE A 192 -24.65 43.49 3.38
N PHE A 193 -24.64 42.20 3.75
CA PHE A 193 -25.86 41.38 3.77
C PHE A 193 -26.71 41.55 5.03
N ASN A 194 -26.16 42.18 6.07
CA ASN A 194 -26.86 42.47 7.33
C ASN A 194 -27.26 43.96 7.46
N ASP A 195 -27.15 44.75 6.38
CA ASP A 195 -27.60 46.15 6.37
C ASP A 195 -29.14 46.21 6.25
N PRO A 196 -29.86 46.73 7.26
CA PRO A 196 -31.32 46.79 7.24
C PRO A 196 -31.88 47.77 6.22
N ASN A 197 -31.07 48.69 5.69
CA ASN A 197 -31.53 49.73 4.75
C ASN A 197 -31.45 49.30 3.28
N ASP A 198 -30.93 48.10 3.00
CA ASP A 198 -30.61 47.66 1.65
C ASP A 198 -31.26 46.29 1.35
N VAL A 199 -32.38 46.31 0.61
CA VAL A 199 -33.12 45.09 0.27
C VAL A 199 -32.41 44.35 -0.86
N LYS A 200 -31.84 43.18 -0.53
CA LYS A 200 -31.14 42.34 -1.51
C LYS A 200 -32.09 41.43 -2.29
N PRO A 201 -31.88 41.27 -3.61
CA PRO A 201 -32.63 40.32 -4.41
C PRO A 201 -32.33 38.88 -3.96
N PHE A 202 -33.28 37.98 -4.16
CA PHE A 202 -33.16 36.57 -3.78
C PHE A 202 -31.90 35.90 -4.36
N GLU A 203 -31.52 36.24 -5.60
CA GLU A 203 -30.32 35.72 -6.25
C GLU A 203 -29.04 36.02 -5.46
N ALA A 204 -28.93 37.21 -4.84
CA ALA A 204 -27.78 37.59 -4.03
C ALA A 204 -27.68 36.72 -2.77
N TRP A 205 -28.82 36.36 -2.15
CA TRP A 205 -28.85 35.43 -1.01
C TRP A 205 -28.42 34.02 -1.38
N VAL A 206 -28.84 33.53 -2.55
CA VAL A 206 -28.41 32.22 -3.07
C VAL A 206 -26.89 32.21 -3.30
N GLN A 207 -26.34 33.26 -3.92
CA GLN A 207 -24.89 33.40 -4.12
C GLN A 207 -24.15 33.46 -2.78
N PHE A 208 -24.64 34.23 -1.80
CA PHE A 208 -24.05 34.33 -0.47
C PHE A 208 -23.96 32.96 0.22
N ILE A 209 -25.06 32.18 0.19
CA ILE A 209 -25.10 30.84 0.78
C ILE A 209 -24.12 29.92 0.06
N PHE A 210 -24.11 29.93 -1.28
CA PHE A 210 -23.21 29.12 -2.08
C PHE A 210 -21.73 29.40 -1.76
N TRP A 211 -21.31 30.67 -1.77
CA TRP A 211 -19.94 31.05 -1.45
C TRP A 211 -19.57 30.74 0.00
N SER A 212 -20.51 30.88 0.94
CA SER A 212 -20.28 30.51 2.35
C SER A 212 -20.03 29.01 2.51
N ILE A 213 -20.83 28.17 1.84
CA ILE A 213 -20.64 26.70 1.84
C ILE A 213 -19.32 26.33 1.17
N PHE A 214 -19.01 26.95 0.03
CA PHE A 214 -17.78 26.69 -0.72
C PHE A 214 -16.54 27.03 0.12
N CYS A 215 -16.45 28.25 0.66
CA CYS A 215 -15.35 28.68 1.53
C CYS A 215 -15.26 27.82 2.80
N GLY A 216 -16.39 27.48 3.42
CA GLY A 216 -16.44 26.59 4.58
C GLY A 216 -15.94 25.17 4.27
N SER A 217 -16.25 24.64 3.08
CA SER A 217 -15.75 23.33 2.63
C SER A 217 -14.23 23.35 2.37
N MET A 218 -13.71 24.43 1.76
CA MET A 218 -12.27 24.62 1.57
C MET A 218 -11.53 24.70 2.90
N TRP A 219 -12.05 25.48 3.85
CA TRP A 219 -11.50 25.56 5.21
C TRP A 219 -11.48 24.20 5.90
N SER A 220 -12.60 23.46 5.84
CA SER A 220 -12.72 22.14 6.43
C SER A 220 -11.73 21.15 5.84
N ALA A 221 -11.55 21.16 4.51
CA ALA A 221 -10.57 20.31 3.83
C ALA A 221 -9.13 20.66 4.24
N ALA A 222 -8.78 21.95 4.29
CA ALA A 222 -7.46 22.40 4.73
C ALA A 222 -7.18 22.01 6.19
N TYR A 223 -8.17 22.18 7.07
CA TYR A 223 -8.08 21.79 8.48
C TYR A 223 -7.91 20.27 8.67
N LEU A 224 -8.69 19.46 7.94
CA LEU A 224 -8.55 18.01 7.97
C LEU A 224 -7.17 17.55 7.46
N TRP A 225 -6.66 18.20 6.40
CA TRP A 225 -5.32 17.92 5.89
C TRP A 225 -4.23 18.27 6.92
N PHE A 226 -4.34 19.42 7.59
CA PHE A 226 -3.44 19.79 8.68
C PHE A 226 -3.49 18.77 9.81
N LYS A 227 -4.69 18.39 10.29
CA LYS A 227 -4.84 17.40 11.37
C LYS A 227 -4.31 16.02 11.01
N ALA A 228 -4.52 15.58 9.77
CA ALA A 228 -3.95 14.34 9.28
C ALA A 228 -2.41 14.40 9.22
N SER A 229 -1.85 15.54 8.83
CA SER A 229 -0.40 15.77 8.78
C SER A 229 0.21 15.82 10.18
N GLU A 230 -0.45 16.49 11.12
CA GLU A 230 -0.06 16.56 12.54
C GLU A 230 -0.02 15.17 13.16
N LYS A 231 -1.10 14.39 13.01
CA LYS A 231 -1.18 13.02 13.53
C LYS A 231 -0.03 12.15 13.00
N ARG A 232 0.22 12.17 11.69
CA ARG A 232 1.30 11.40 11.06
C ARG A 232 2.68 11.83 11.56
N PHE A 233 2.90 13.13 11.73
CA PHE A 233 4.15 13.66 12.27
C PHE A 233 4.37 13.19 13.72
N LEU A 234 3.36 13.33 14.60
CA LEU A 234 3.46 12.93 16.00
C LEU A 234 3.64 11.42 16.18
N GLU A 235 2.92 10.58 15.40
CA GLU A 235 3.08 9.12 15.42
C GLU A 235 4.52 8.69 15.08
N ILE A 236 5.18 9.39 14.17
CA ILE A 236 6.57 9.11 13.77
C ILE A 236 7.54 9.66 14.81
N TRP A 237 7.28 10.85 15.35
CA TRP A 237 8.10 11.52 16.36
C TRP A 237 8.18 10.70 17.65
N PHE A 238 7.04 10.24 18.19
CA PHE A 238 7.00 9.47 19.44
C PHE A 238 7.41 8.00 19.32
N ARG A 239 7.60 7.49 18.09
CA ARG A 239 8.14 6.14 17.83
C ARG A 239 9.67 6.09 17.83
N LYS A 240 10.34 7.24 17.96
CA LYS A 240 11.79 7.37 18.03
C LYS A 240 12.25 7.47 19.47
#